data_AF-A0A1J4WLC7-F1
#
_entry.id   AF-A0A1J4WLC7-F1
#
_cell.length_a   1.000
_cell.length_b   1.000
_cell.length_c   1.000
_cell.angle_alpha   90.00
_cell.angle_beta   90.00
_cell.angle_gamma   90.00
#
_symmetry.space_group_name_H-M   'P 1'
#
loop_
_entity.id
_entity.type
_entity.pdbx_description
1 polymer ?
#
loop_
_entity_poly.entity_id
_entity_poly.type
_entity_poly.pdbx_seq_one_letter_code
_entity_poly.pdbx_strand_id
1 'polypeptide(L)'
;MSRGDYRQFIRDQKCQAGKTKSRILNILKKCADSRGQFSARYIGMALESLKTEGKIVSYYLTDKWSRQDKQQIDAVVFRLDGTKTTLQIKSDRTMAERFKKECGNNEIRTVYVDYFSNQSFEALKHEVYVNILKEWHWN
;
A
#
# COMPACT_ATOMS: atom_id res chain seq x y z
N MET A 1 -51.85 9.64 10.25
CA MET A 1 -50.84 10.06 9.24
C MET A 1 -51.48 10.03 7.87
N SER A 2 -51.42 11.13 7.12
CA SER A 2 -51.90 11.16 5.74
C SER A 2 -50.92 10.40 4.81
N ARG A 3 -51.37 9.97 3.63
CA ARG A 3 -50.50 9.36 2.60
C ARG A 3 -49.34 10.27 2.17
N GLY A 4 -49.50 11.59 2.29
CA GLY A 4 -48.44 12.58 2.04
C GLY A 4 -47.32 12.51 3.08
N ASP A 5 -47.68 12.36 4.35
CA ASP A 5 -46.74 12.32 5.48
C ASP A 5 -45.87 11.06 5.45
N TYR A 6 -46.44 9.91 5.07
CA TYR A 6 -45.68 8.65 4.98
C TYR A 6 -44.65 8.67 3.84
N ARG A 7 -44.98 9.27 2.69
CA ARG A 7 -44.03 9.43 1.57
C ARG A 7 -42.89 10.37 1.92
N GLN A 8 -43.18 11.44 2.65
CA GLN A 8 -42.16 12.38 3.12
C GLN A 8 -41.23 11.71 4.14
N PHE A 9 -41.78 10.97 5.11
CA PHE A 9 -41.00 10.18 6.07
C PHE A 9 -40.04 9.19 5.40
N ILE A 10 -40.51 8.41 4.41
CA ILE A 10 -39.66 7.45 3.67
C ILE A 10 -38.55 8.18 2.88
N ARG A 11 -38.85 9.35 2.30
CA ARG A 11 -37.85 10.16 1.58
C ARG A 11 -36.77 10.67 2.53
N ASP A 12 -37.16 11.15 3.71
CA ASP A 12 -36.24 11.68 4.70
C ASP A 12 -35.34 10.57 5.28
N GLN A 13 -35.89 9.38 5.55
CA GLN A 13 -35.13 8.19 5.94
C GLN A 13 -34.11 7.77 4.88
N LYS A 14 -34.49 7.75 3.59
CA LYS A 14 -33.57 7.46 2.48
C LYS A 14 -32.48 8.53 2.35
N CYS A 15 -32.81 9.79 2.53
CA CYS A 15 -31.84 10.90 2.51
C CYS A 15 -30.85 10.77 3.66
N GLN A 16 -31.32 10.45 4.87
CA GLN A 16 -30.49 10.28 6.06
C GLN A 16 -29.57 9.05 5.92
N ALA A 17 -30.08 7.92 5.43
CA ALA A 17 -29.27 6.74 5.10
C ALA A 17 -28.21 7.05 4.02
N GLY A 18 -28.56 7.84 3.00
CA GLY A 18 -27.62 8.33 1.98
C GLY A 18 -26.49 9.19 2.55
N LYS A 19 -26.83 10.14 3.43
CA LYS A 19 -25.86 10.99 4.15
C LYS A 19 -24.96 10.18 5.09
N THR A 20 -25.50 9.18 5.77
CA THR A 20 -24.73 8.27 6.62
C THR A 20 -23.76 7.43 5.78
N LYS A 21 -24.22 6.89 4.64
CA LYS A 21 -23.36 6.15 3.70
C LYS A 21 -22.22 7.02 3.17
N SER A 22 -22.49 8.25 2.75
CA SER A 22 -21.43 9.16 2.28
C SER A 22 -20.44 9.53 3.38
N ARG A 23 -20.91 9.68 4.63
CA ARG A 23 -20.05 9.97 5.78
C ARG A 23 -19.14 8.78 6.12
N ILE A 24 -19.66 7.55 6.11
CA ILE A 24 -18.87 6.33 6.32
C ILE A 24 -17.82 6.19 5.21
N LEU A 25 -18.19 6.37 3.94
CA LEU A 25 -17.25 6.32 2.82
C LEU A 25 -16.12 7.37 2.95
N ASN A 26 -16.45 8.59 3.39
CA ASN A 26 -15.45 9.62 3.63
C ASN A 26 -14.49 9.26 4.78
N ILE A 27 -14.99 8.65 5.86
CA ILE A 27 -14.15 8.16 6.96
C ILE A 27 -13.21 7.06 6.46
N LEU A 28 -13.76 6.06 5.75
CA LEU A 28 -12.97 4.97 5.18
C LEU A 28 -11.88 5.50 4.24
N LYS A 29 -12.20 6.50 3.40
CA LYS A 29 -11.23 7.16 2.52
C LYS A 29 -10.12 7.84 3.33
N LYS A 30 -10.46 8.65 4.35
CA LYS A 30 -9.46 9.29 5.22
C LYS A 30 -8.56 8.28 5.93
N CYS A 31 -9.12 7.16 6.41
CA CYS A 31 -8.35 6.09 7.02
C CYS A 31 -7.43 5.37 6.01
N ALA A 32 -7.88 5.17 4.77
CA ALA A 32 -7.04 4.62 3.70
C ALA A 32 -5.90 5.57 3.32
N ASP A 33 -6.19 6.86 3.18
CA ASP A 33 -5.18 7.89 2.88
C ASP A 33 -4.13 7.99 3.99
N SER A 34 -4.55 8.01 5.25
CA SER A 34 -3.65 8.03 6.42
C SER A 34 -2.73 6.81 6.47
N ARG A 35 -3.29 5.61 6.23
CA ARG A 35 -2.51 4.36 6.13
C ARG A 35 -1.49 4.42 4.99
N GLY A 36 -1.90 4.86 3.81
CA GLY A 36 -1.00 5.00 2.66
C GLY A 36 0.16 5.96 2.92
N GLN A 37 -0.10 7.11 3.54
CA GLN A 37 0.94 8.08 3.92
C GLN A 37 1.92 7.49 4.93
N PHE A 38 1.44 6.75 5.93
CA PHE A 38 2.29 6.09 6.91
C PHE A 38 3.18 5.02 6.28
N SER A 39 2.59 4.11 5.47
CA SER A 39 3.35 3.05 4.80
C SER A 39 4.42 3.62 3.87
N ALA A 40 4.09 4.65 3.08
CA ALA A 40 5.06 5.33 2.21
C ALA A 40 6.20 5.96 3.01
N ARG A 41 5.89 6.63 4.14
CA ARG A 41 6.90 7.23 5.01
C ARG A 41 7.85 6.19 5.61
N TYR A 42 7.32 5.11 6.17
CA TYR A 42 8.13 4.07 6.81
C TYR A 42 8.99 3.30 5.80
N ILE A 43 8.45 3.03 4.61
CA ILE A 43 9.22 2.43 3.52
C ILE A 43 10.31 3.39 3.03
N GLY A 44 10.00 4.69 2.89
CA GLY A 44 11.01 5.70 2.58
C GLY A 44 12.15 5.72 3.61
N MET A 45 11.82 5.67 4.90
CA MET A 45 12.81 5.58 5.97
C MET A 45 13.67 4.31 5.89
N ALA A 46 13.05 3.15 5.64
CA ALA A 46 13.78 1.89 5.48
C ALA A 46 14.73 1.92 4.29
N LEU A 47 14.28 2.43 3.14
CA LEU A 47 15.10 2.55 1.93
C LEU A 47 16.25 3.57 2.11
N GLU A 48 16.01 4.71 2.77
CA GLU A 48 17.09 5.66 3.06
C GLU A 48 18.13 5.07 4.02
N SER A 49 17.70 4.29 5.03
CA SER A 49 18.61 3.56 5.92
C SER A 49 19.48 2.58 5.12
N LEU A 50 18.87 1.76 4.26
CA LEU A 50 19.59 0.80 3.42
C LEU A 50 20.57 1.47 2.45
N LYS A 51 20.21 2.64 1.91
CA LYS A 51 21.10 3.44 1.06
C LYS A 51 22.29 3.98 1.87
N THR A 52 22.02 4.52 3.06
CA THR A 52 23.07 5.04 3.97
C THR A 52 24.01 3.94 4.44
N GLU A 53 23.49 2.73 4.67
CA GLU A 53 24.24 1.52 5.00
C GLU A 53 25.01 0.91 3.79
N GLY A 54 24.89 1.50 2.60
CA GLY A 54 25.55 1.03 1.38
C GLY A 54 25.01 -0.31 0.86
N LYS A 55 23.77 -0.67 1.20
CA LYS A 55 23.09 -1.90 0.75
C LYS A 55 22.39 -1.75 -0.59
N ILE A 56 22.03 -0.52 -0.96
CA ILE A 56 21.44 -0.14 -2.25
C ILE A 56 22.10 1.15 -2.75
N VAL A 57 22.03 1.41 -4.05
CA VAL A 57 22.62 2.62 -4.67
C VAL A 57 21.68 3.80 -4.53
N SER A 58 20.43 3.62 -4.92
CA SER A 58 19.42 4.67 -4.91
C SER A 58 18.02 4.07 -4.97
N TYR A 59 17.02 4.91 -4.70
CA TYR A 59 15.62 4.55 -4.84
C TYR A 59 14.79 5.80 -5.17
N TYR A 60 13.58 5.59 -5.68
CA TYR A 60 12.54 6.60 -5.67
C TYR A 60 11.18 5.97 -5.38
N LEU A 61 10.33 6.73 -4.69
CA LEU A 61 8.93 6.39 -4.49
C LEU A 61 8.12 6.92 -5.67
N THR A 62 7.11 6.19 -6.09
CA THR A 62 6.27 6.61 -7.22
C THR A 62 5.16 7.52 -6.74
N ASP A 63 4.86 8.56 -7.51
CA ASP A 63 3.71 9.42 -7.24
C ASP A 63 2.39 8.72 -7.56
N LYS A 64 1.36 9.03 -6.76
CA LYS A 64 -0.03 8.66 -7.05
C LYS A 64 -0.38 9.10 -8.47
N TRP A 65 -1.00 8.22 -9.25
CA TRP A 65 -1.44 8.42 -10.65
C TRP A 65 -0.35 8.39 -11.72
N SER A 66 0.90 8.13 -11.37
CA SER A 66 1.96 7.89 -12.36
C SER A 66 1.65 6.65 -13.23
N ARG A 67 2.29 6.52 -14.40
CA ARG A 67 2.17 5.29 -15.22
C ARG A 67 2.62 4.04 -14.43
N GLN A 68 3.54 4.22 -13.48
CA GLN A 68 4.06 3.19 -12.59
C GLN A 68 3.04 2.81 -11.50
N ASP A 69 2.34 3.80 -10.92
CA ASP A 69 1.22 3.57 -9.99
C ASP A 69 0.05 2.83 -10.66
N LYS A 70 -0.21 3.08 -11.96
CA LYS A 70 -1.17 2.26 -12.74
C LYS A 70 -0.74 0.80 -12.89
N GLN A 71 0.57 0.53 -12.86
CA GLN A 71 1.14 -0.81 -12.77
C GLN A 71 1.25 -1.30 -11.31
N GLN A 72 0.78 -0.50 -10.36
CA GLN A 72 0.84 -0.73 -8.92
C GLN A 72 2.27 -0.91 -8.40
N ILE A 73 3.22 -0.17 -8.98
CA ILE A 73 4.58 0.00 -8.47
C ILE A 73 4.53 1.18 -7.52
N ASP A 74 4.97 0.96 -6.27
CA ASP A 74 5.03 2.00 -5.23
C ASP A 74 6.45 2.54 -5.04
N ALA A 75 7.47 1.74 -5.35
CA ALA A 75 8.87 2.14 -5.28
C ALA A 75 9.73 1.43 -6.33
N VAL A 76 10.81 2.09 -6.72
CA VAL A 76 11.86 1.53 -7.57
C VAL A 76 13.18 1.65 -6.84
N VAL A 77 13.91 0.54 -6.77
CA VAL A 77 15.16 0.41 -6.04
C VAL A 77 16.27 -0.05 -6.98
N PHE A 78 17.42 0.60 -6.92
CA PHE A 78 18.62 0.24 -7.67
C PHE A 78 19.62 -0.44 -6.73
N ARG A 79 19.91 -1.70 -7.03
CA ARG A 79 20.89 -2.53 -6.32
C ARG A 79 22.33 -2.10 -6.68
N LEU A 80 23.29 -2.58 -5.89
CA LEU A 80 24.72 -2.30 -6.07
C LEU A 80 25.29 -2.82 -7.39
N ASP A 81 24.71 -3.90 -7.92
CA ASP A 81 25.05 -4.51 -9.21
C ASP A 81 24.39 -3.79 -10.41
N GLY A 82 23.66 -2.71 -10.18
CA GLY A 82 22.90 -2.00 -11.21
C GLY A 82 21.53 -2.61 -11.51
N THR A 83 21.18 -3.73 -10.89
CA THR A 83 19.87 -4.37 -11.07
C THR A 83 18.76 -3.48 -10.51
N LYS A 84 17.69 -3.32 -11.29
CA LYS A 84 16.48 -2.61 -10.88
C LYS A 84 15.49 -3.60 -10.27
N THR A 85 15.06 -3.32 -9.05
CA THR A 85 13.95 -4.03 -8.39
C THR A 85 12.78 -3.07 -8.21
N THR A 86 11.59 -3.47 -8.66
CA THR A 86 10.36 -2.70 -8.37
C THR A 86 9.64 -3.30 -7.17
N LEU A 87 9.14 -2.44 -6.30
CA LEU A 87 8.42 -2.83 -5.10
C LEU A 87 6.98 -2.37 -5.18
N GLN A 88 6.11 -3.18 -4.62
CA GLN A 88 4.73 -2.85 -4.31
C GLN A 88 4.51 -3.01 -2.80
N ILE A 89 3.86 -2.05 -2.19
CA ILE A 89 3.65 -1.96 -0.75
C ILE A 89 2.18 -2.28 -0.45
N LYS A 90 1.94 -3.28 0.40
CA LYS A 90 0.60 -3.64 0.86
C LYS A 90 0.50 -3.50 2.37
N SER A 91 -0.55 -2.86 2.85
CA SER A 91 -0.86 -2.74 4.28
C SER A 91 -1.77 -3.85 4.81
N ASP A 92 -2.08 -4.85 3.97
CA ASP A 92 -2.95 -5.99 4.29
C ASP A 92 -2.22 -7.27 3.88
N ARG A 93 -2.08 -8.19 4.84
CA ARG A 93 -1.30 -9.42 4.67
C ARG A 93 -1.97 -10.39 3.70
N THR A 94 -3.29 -10.55 3.80
CA THR A 94 -4.06 -11.42 2.91
C THR A 94 -3.96 -10.91 1.47
N MET A 95 -4.03 -9.59 1.28
CA MET A 95 -3.82 -8.97 -0.03
C MET A 95 -2.38 -9.16 -0.52
N ALA A 96 -1.37 -9.02 0.34
CA ALA A 96 0.02 -9.23 -0.03
C ALA A 96 0.28 -10.69 -0.47
N GLU A 97 -0.24 -11.67 0.26
CA GLU A 97 -0.10 -13.10 -0.05
C GLU A 97 -0.87 -13.49 -1.31
N ARG A 98 -2.08 -12.96 -1.49
CA ARG A 98 -2.88 -13.17 -2.70
C ARG A 98 -2.18 -12.59 -3.92
N PHE A 99 -1.65 -11.37 -3.82
CA PHE A 99 -0.94 -10.73 -4.93
C PHE A 99 0.36 -11.46 -5.27
N LYS A 100 1.10 -11.96 -4.27
CA LYS A 100 2.27 -12.82 -4.48
C LYS A 100 1.93 -14.09 -5.28
N LYS A 101 0.71 -14.63 -5.15
CA LYS A 101 0.23 -15.78 -5.92
C LYS A 101 -0.28 -15.40 -7.31
N GLU A 102 -0.95 -14.25 -7.43
CA GLU A 102 -1.55 -13.77 -8.69
C GLU A 102 -0.53 -13.18 -9.67
N CYS A 103 0.47 -12.44 -9.16
CA CYS A 103 1.57 -11.92 -9.98
C CYS A 103 2.65 -12.99 -10.21
N GLY A 104 2.27 -14.13 -10.79
CA GLY A 104 3.19 -15.19 -11.21
C GLY A 104 4.35 -14.75 -12.14
N ASN A 105 4.46 -13.46 -12.47
CA ASN A 105 5.59 -12.83 -13.14
C ASN A 105 6.43 -11.95 -12.20
N ASN A 106 7.72 -12.25 -12.22
CA ASN A 106 8.79 -11.92 -11.27
C ASN A 106 9.27 -10.45 -11.21
N GLU A 107 8.63 -9.49 -11.88
CA GLU A 107 9.18 -8.13 -12.01
C GLU A 107 8.91 -7.22 -10.81
N ILE A 108 7.77 -7.42 -10.13
CA ILE A 108 7.32 -6.58 -9.01
C ILE A 108 7.35 -7.39 -7.71
N ARG A 109 8.12 -6.93 -6.73
CA ARG A 109 8.25 -7.56 -5.41
C ARG A 109 7.25 -6.95 -4.43
N THR A 110 6.49 -7.77 -3.72
CA THR A 110 5.50 -7.29 -2.75
C THR A 110 6.06 -7.27 -1.33
N VAL A 111 6.10 -6.09 -0.72
CA VAL A 111 6.43 -5.86 0.69
C VAL A 111 5.15 -5.66 1.48
N TYR A 112 5.04 -6.34 2.62
CA TYR A 112 3.97 -6.09 3.57
C TYR A 112 4.44 -5.08 4.62
N VAL A 113 3.60 -4.09 4.92
CA VAL A 113 3.83 -3.13 6.01
C VAL A 113 2.68 -3.28 6.98
N ASP A 114 2.98 -3.80 8.16
CA ASP A 114 1.98 -3.90 9.19
C ASP A 114 1.75 -2.53 9.84
N TYR A 115 0.65 -1.90 9.49
CA TYR A 115 0.27 -0.60 10.06
C TYR A 115 -0.20 -0.71 11.52
N PHE A 116 -0.69 -1.88 11.94
CA PHE A 116 -1.38 -2.06 13.23
C PHE A 116 -0.56 -2.84 14.26
N SER A 117 0.53 -3.50 13.86
CA SER A 117 1.37 -4.24 14.79
C SER A 117 2.56 -3.43 15.30
N ASN A 118 3.13 -3.91 16.42
CA ASN A 118 4.39 -3.41 16.99
C ASN A 118 5.61 -3.88 16.15
N GLN A 119 5.49 -3.96 14.82
CA GLN A 119 6.62 -4.29 13.96
C GLN A 119 7.74 -3.29 14.22
N SER A 120 8.91 -3.79 14.63
CA SER A 120 10.07 -2.91 14.82
C SER A 120 10.54 -2.39 13.46
N PHE A 121 11.12 -1.19 13.45
CA PHE A 121 11.70 -0.62 12.25
C PHE A 121 12.76 -1.54 11.61
N GLU A 122 13.57 -2.20 12.44
CA GLU A 122 14.58 -3.16 11.97
C GLU A 122 13.97 -4.40 11.30
N ALA A 123 12.84 -4.91 11.81
CA ALA A 123 12.13 -6.02 11.17
C ALA A 123 11.58 -5.62 9.80
N LEU A 124 11.00 -4.42 9.69
CA LEU A 124 10.52 -3.87 8.43
C LEU A 124 11.68 -3.66 7.43
N LYS A 125 12.76 -3.04 7.87
CA LYS A 125 13.96 -2.80 7.05
C LYS A 125 14.54 -4.11 6.51
N HIS A 126 14.63 -5.12 7.36
CA HIS A 126 15.05 -6.47 6.96
C HIS A 126 14.11 -7.08 5.92
N GLU A 127 12.78 -7.00 6.12
CA GLU A 127 11.81 -7.50 5.15
C GLU A 127 11.94 -6.80 3.78
N VAL A 128 12.08 -5.48 3.77
CA VAL A 128 12.32 -4.68 2.55
C VAL A 128 13.58 -5.18 1.86
N TYR A 129 14.67 -5.33 2.60
CA TYR A 129 15.96 -5.76 2.05
C TYR A 129 15.92 -7.17 1.46
N VAL A 130 15.31 -8.12 2.17
CA VAL A 130 15.13 -9.50 1.66
C VAL A 130 14.34 -9.50 0.35
N ASN A 131 13.28 -8.69 0.24
CA ASN A 131 12.51 -8.60 -1.00
C ASN A 131 13.29 -7.94 -2.14
N ILE A 132 14.18 -6.98 -1.85
CA ILE A 132 15.09 -6.40 -2.85
C ILE A 132 16.10 -7.44 -3.35
N LEU A 133 16.65 -8.23 -2.43
CA LEU A 133 17.73 -9.16 -2.71
C LEU A 133 17.31 -10.47 -3.36
N LYS A 134 16.06 -10.94 -3.15
CA LYS A 134 15.61 -12.25 -3.65
C LYS A 134 16.00 -12.45 -5.12
N GLU A 135 17.09 -13.18 -5.32
CA GLU A 135 17.58 -13.69 -6.59
C GLU A 135 16.85 -15.00 -6.88
N TRP A 136 16.57 -15.22 -8.15
CA TRP A 136 16.05 -16.49 -8.63
C TRP A 136 17.21 -17.48 -8.79
N HIS A 137 17.20 -18.53 -7.97
CA HIS A 137 17.88 -19.77 -8.34
C HIS A 137 16.87 -20.61 -9.11
N TRP A 138 17.11 -20.83 -10.41
CA TRP A 138 16.48 -21.91 -11.14
C TRP A 138 17.05 -23.23 -10.60
N ASN A 139 16.19 -24.09 -10.07
CA ASN A 139 16.43 -25.53 -10.08
C ASN A 139 15.61 -26.12 -11.21
#